data_AF-A0A7J9II96-F1
#
_entry.id   AF-A0A7J9II96-F1
#
_cell.length_a   1.000
_cell.length_b   1.000
_cell.length_c   1.000
_cell.angle_alpha   90.00
_cell.angle_beta   90.00
_cell.angle_gamma   90.00
#
_symmetry.space_group_name_H-M   'P 1'
#
loop_
_entity.id
_entity.type
_entity.pdbx_description
1 polymer ?
#
loop_
_entity_poly.entity_id
_entity_poly.type
_entity_poly.pdbx_seq_one_letter_code
_entity_poly.pdbx_strand_id
1 'polypeptide(L)'
;MMFAADYSTRNKVIDAFQKASETGLNVARIWAFDDGDHRPLQSSPGSCNEEVFKGLDFVIAKALKLGIYMILSLMNDWKDYGGKDKYVEWENQHYHNLNRNIRNLTEDDFFIDSLTKEYYKNHVKAVLTRNNTITRVAYKDDPTILAWELKNEPCCPSDPTGSNLQSIDNKHLLEIGLEGFYWESRQQYNPNSNLDGTDFIANNQIPDIDFATIHLYPELPSTNKTEAEQLAFVDKWIESHVLDSNAVLEKPIVISEFGKSYKLEGYSLDKRNKYFQKIYDDVYNSARLGGPF
;
A
#
# COMPACT_ATOMS: atom_id res chain seq x y z
N MET A 1 1.34 13.04 4.38
CA MET A 1 0.70 14.33 4.02
C MET A 1 0.46 15.26 5.20
N MET A 2 -0.08 14.79 6.34
CA MET A 2 -0.46 15.67 7.47
C MET A 2 0.62 16.66 7.92
N PHE A 3 1.87 16.20 8.12
CA PHE A 3 2.98 17.09 8.50
C PHE A 3 3.37 18.10 7.40
N ALA A 4 3.06 17.80 6.14
CA ALA A 4 3.29 18.70 5.02
C ALA A 4 2.17 19.73 4.85
N ALA A 5 0.94 19.38 5.22
CA ALA A 5 -0.20 20.30 5.18
C ALA A 5 -0.03 21.44 6.20
N ASP A 6 0.53 21.14 7.38
CA ASP A 6 0.88 22.14 8.39
C ASP A 6 2.28 22.72 8.15
N TYR A 7 2.33 24.00 7.77
CA TYR A 7 3.57 24.73 7.49
C TYR A 7 4.56 24.72 8.66
N SER A 8 4.07 24.69 9.91
CA SER A 8 4.94 24.66 11.10
C SER A 8 5.69 23.34 11.25
N THR A 9 5.20 22.27 10.62
CA THR A 9 5.80 20.93 10.69
C THR A 9 6.45 20.45 9.41
N ARG A 10 6.40 21.22 8.31
CA ARG A 10 7.00 20.86 7.01
C ARG A 10 8.47 20.50 7.09
N ASN A 11 9.22 21.12 8.01
CA ASN A 11 10.63 20.81 8.22
C ASN A 11 10.85 19.33 8.55
N LYS A 12 9.92 18.67 9.25
CA LYS A 12 10.02 17.23 9.55
C LYS A 12 10.04 16.37 8.27
N VAL A 13 9.28 16.77 7.24
CA VAL A 13 9.27 16.09 5.94
C VAL A 13 10.58 16.33 5.20
N ILE A 14 11.09 17.57 5.26
CA ILE A 14 12.39 17.92 4.68
C ILE A 14 13.51 17.09 5.31
N ASP A 15 13.57 17.07 6.64
CA ASP A 15 14.61 16.37 7.41
C ASP A 15 14.56 14.86 7.14
N ALA A 16 13.37 14.27 7.09
CA ALA A 16 13.19 12.85 6.79
C ALA A 16 13.71 12.48 5.40
N PHE A 17 13.36 13.25 4.36
CA PHE A 17 13.83 12.98 3.01
C PHE A 17 15.32 13.31 2.82
N GLN A 18 15.83 14.35 3.47
CA GLN A 18 17.28 14.61 3.49
C GLN A 18 18.01 13.42 4.10
N LYS A 19 17.53 12.92 5.24
CA LYS A 19 18.18 11.78 5.88
C LYS A 19 18.11 10.52 5.03
N ALA A 20 16.97 10.25 4.40
CA ALA A 20 16.80 9.13 3.49
C ALA A 20 17.81 9.20 2.34
N SER A 21 17.88 10.34 1.65
CA SER A 21 18.81 10.59 0.54
C SER A 21 20.28 10.45 0.97
N GLU A 22 20.67 11.03 2.12
CA GLU A 22 22.03 10.90 2.69
C GLU A 22 22.43 9.46 3.01
N THR A 23 21.45 8.58 3.27
CA THR A 23 21.67 7.16 3.56
C THR A 23 21.54 6.26 2.34
N GLY A 24 21.31 6.83 1.15
CA GLY A 24 21.17 6.09 -0.11
C GLY A 24 19.79 5.49 -0.35
N LEU A 25 18.77 5.82 0.45
CA LEU A 25 17.38 5.45 0.17
C LEU A 25 16.84 6.33 -0.95
N ASN A 26 16.22 5.70 -1.95
CA ASN A 26 15.79 6.36 -3.19
C ASN A 26 14.31 6.16 -3.54
N VAL A 27 13.55 5.42 -2.73
CA VAL A 27 12.09 5.23 -2.91
C VAL A 27 11.39 5.47 -1.57
N ALA A 28 10.25 6.16 -1.59
CA ALA A 28 9.36 6.30 -0.46
C ALA A 28 7.92 5.90 -0.85
N ARG A 29 7.37 4.92 -0.15
CA ARG A 29 5.95 4.56 -0.23
C ARG A 29 5.15 5.43 0.75
N ILE A 30 4.11 6.12 0.26
CA ILE A 30 3.30 7.04 1.07
C ILE A 30 1.81 6.94 0.74
N TRP A 31 0.98 7.38 1.68
CA TRP A 31 -0.45 7.53 1.50
C TRP A 31 -0.76 8.79 0.68
N ALA A 32 -1.45 8.59 -0.44
CA ALA A 32 -2.14 9.63 -1.21
C ALA A 32 -3.66 9.62 -0.91
N PHE A 33 -4.02 9.14 0.28
CA PHE A 33 -5.36 9.18 0.85
C PHE A 33 -5.30 9.64 2.32
N ASP A 34 -6.42 10.16 2.79
CA ASP A 34 -6.82 10.30 4.19
C ASP A 34 -8.30 10.66 4.13
N ASP A 35 -9.16 9.69 4.40
CA ASP A 35 -10.63 9.81 4.37
C ASP A 35 -11.18 9.98 5.80
N GLY A 36 -10.29 10.03 6.80
CA GLY A 36 -10.65 10.07 8.21
C GLY A 36 -11.24 11.43 8.65
N ASP A 37 -11.66 11.52 9.90
CA ASP A 37 -12.36 12.72 10.37
C ASP A 37 -11.42 13.87 10.77
N HIS A 38 -10.12 13.61 10.97
CA HIS A 38 -9.14 14.62 11.41
C HIS A 38 -8.21 15.08 10.28
N ARG A 39 -8.54 16.23 9.67
CA ARG A 39 -7.81 16.81 8.53
C ARG A 39 -7.68 15.87 7.31
N PRO A 40 -8.80 15.31 6.81
CA PRO A 40 -8.78 14.43 5.66
C PRO A 40 -8.24 15.13 4.41
N LEU A 41 -7.61 14.34 3.54
CA LEU A 41 -7.43 14.70 2.14
C LEU A 41 -8.79 14.68 1.43
N GLN A 42 -9.63 13.67 1.66
CA GLN A 42 -10.97 13.56 1.09
C GLN A 42 -12.01 13.63 2.21
N SER A 43 -12.70 14.77 2.31
CA SER A 43 -13.67 15.02 3.39
C SER A 43 -15.02 14.37 3.15
N SER A 44 -15.36 14.13 1.89
CA SER A 44 -16.58 13.46 1.44
C SER A 44 -16.38 13.00 -0.01
N PRO A 45 -17.25 12.12 -0.54
CA PRO A 45 -17.13 11.67 -1.93
C PRO A 45 -17.04 12.85 -2.92
N GLY A 46 -15.93 12.89 -3.68
CA GLY A 46 -15.67 13.92 -4.68
C GLY A 46 -15.23 15.29 -4.14
N SER A 47 -14.97 15.43 -2.83
CA SER A 47 -14.52 16.68 -2.22
C SER A 47 -13.18 16.50 -1.50
N CYS A 48 -12.14 17.16 -2.01
CA CYS A 48 -10.80 17.13 -1.41
C CYS A 48 -10.48 18.42 -0.65
N ASN A 49 -9.75 18.30 0.46
CA ASN A 49 -9.21 19.42 1.20
C ASN A 49 -7.94 19.95 0.50
N GLU A 50 -8.06 21.13 -0.10
CA GLU A 50 -7.00 21.75 -0.89
C GLU A 50 -5.71 21.99 -0.09
N GLU A 51 -5.78 22.31 1.20
CA GLU A 51 -4.57 22.56 2.00
C GLU A 51 -3.83 21.25 2.30
N VAL A 52 -4.55 20.14 2.48
CA VAL A 52 -3.94 18.80 2.62
C VAL A 52 -3.38 18.34 1.29
N PHE A 53 -4.07 18.60 0.18
CA PHE A 53 -3.60 18.26 -1.17
C PHE A 53 -2.32 19.01 -1.54
N LYS A 54 -2.22 20.31 -1.21
CA LYS A 54 -0.96 21.07 -1.31
C LYS A 54 0.15 20.51 -0.42
N GLY A 55 -0.21 19.84 0.68
CA GLY A 55 0.73 19.06 1.47
C GLY A 55 1.33 17.91 0.66
N LEU A 56 0.53 17.16 -0.09
CA LEU A 56 1.02 16.12 -1.01
C LEU A 56 1.87 16.72 -2.14
N ASP A 57 1.45 17.86 -2.71
CA ASP A 57 2.22 18.59 -3.73
C ASP A 57 3.64 18.89 -3.22
N PHE A 58 3.75 19.35 -1.97
CA PHE A 58 5.02 19.64 -1.31
C PHE A 58 5.89 18.41 -1.11
N VAL A 59 5.29 17.28 -0.71
CA VAL A 59 6.01 16.01 -0.53
C VAL A 59 6.63 15.56 -1.85
N ILE A 60 5.85 15.51 -2.94
CA ILE A 60 6.33 15.10 -4.27
C ILE A 60 7.41 16.08 -4.78
N ALA A 61 7.17 17.39 -4.67
CA ALA A 61 8.14 18.40 -5.09
C ALA A 61 9.47 18.31 -4.31
N LYS A 62 9.43 17.88 -3.05
CA LYS A 62 10.63 17.69 -2.24
C LYS A 62 11.36 16.39 -2.58
N ALA A 63 10.61 15.32 -2.85
CA ALA A 63 11.16 14.05 -3.31
C ALA A 63 11.91 14.23 -4.64
N LEU A 64 11.32 14.94 -5.60
CA LEU A 64 11.96 15.33 -6.88
C LEU A 64 13.32 16.00 -6.67
N LYS A 65 13.38 16.99 -5.77
CA LYS A 65 14.62 17.74 -5.48
C LYS A 65 15.72 16.89 -4.86
N LEU A 66 15.37 15.78 -4.22
CA LEU A 66 16.30 14.91 -3.50
C LEU A 66 16.55 13.59 -4.25
N GLY A 67 16.00 13.43 -5.46
CA GLY A 67 16.15 12.21 -6.26
C GLY A 67 15.48 10.99 -5.62
N ILE A 68 14.39 11.20 -4.88
CA ILE A 68 13.59 10.14 -4.28
C ILE A 68 12.35 9.91 -5.15
N TYR A 69 12.13 8.67 -5.55
CA TYR A 69 10.92 8.22 -6.22
C TYR A 69 9.81 7.89 -5.22
N MET A 70 8.56 7.95 -5.68
CA MET A 70 7.39 7.78 -4.82
C MET A 70 6.50 6.63 -5.28
N ILE A 71 6.09 5.76 -4.35
CA ILE A 71 4.95 4.86 -4.55
C ILE A 71 3.76 5.46 -3.80
N LEU A 72 2.65 5.71 -4.49
CA LEU A 72 1.50 6.40 -3.94
C LEU A 72 0.32 5.44 -3.78
N SER A 73 0.01 5.07 -2.54
CA SER A 73 -1.20 4.30 -2.22
C SER A 73 -2.43 5.17 -2.27
N LEU A 74 -3.46 4.70 -2.95
CA LEU A 74 -4.66 5.46 -3.26
C LEU A 74 -5.78 5.25 -2.23
N MET A 75 -5.68 4.24 -1.36
CA MET A 75 -6.65 3.95 -0.30
C MET A 75 -6.08 2.97 0.73
N ASN A 76 -6.75 2.82 1.88
CA ASN A 76 -6.47 1.78 2.87
C ASN A 76 -7.57 0.70 2.91
N ASP A 77 -7.20 -0.54 3.18
CA ASP A 77 -8.17 -1.55 3.61
C ASP A 77 -8.58 -1.35 5.07
N TRP A 78 -7.67 -0.86 5.91
CA TRP A 78 -7.89 -0.65 7.34
C TRP A 78 -8.56 0.69 7.67
N LYS A 79 -9.14 0.77 8.87
CA LYS A 79 -9.82 1.94 9.46
C LYS A 79 -8.91 3.16 9.66
N ASP A 80 -7.60 2.95 9.76
CA ASP A 80 -6.66 4.03 9.98
C ASP A 80 -6.65 4.98 8.78
N TYR A 81 -6.88 6.26 9.06
CA TYR A 81 -7.06 7.32 8.07
C TYR A 81 -8.27 7.09 7.14
N GLY A 82 -9.30 6.38 7.63
CA GLY A 82 -10.53 6.12 6.90
C GLY A 82 -10.54 4.72 6.28
N GLY A 83 -10.14 4.61 5.01
CA GLY A 83 -10.14 3.33 4.28
C GLY A 83 -11.51 2.87 3.78
N LYS A 84 -11.61 1.61 3.34
CA LYS A 84 -12.82 1.05 2.70
C LYS A 84 -14.10 1.27 3.52
N ASP A 85 -14.00 1.21 4.84
CA ASP A 85 -15.12 1.38 5.75
C ASP A 85 -15.73 2.78 5.66
N LYS A 86 -14.90 3.79 5.41
CA LYS A 86 -15.37 5.16 5.26
C LYS A 86 -16.19 5.33 3.97
N TYR A 87 -15.80 4.63 2.90
CA TYR A 87 -16.55 4.60 1.65
C TYR A 87 -17.92 3.93 1.84
N VAL A 88 -17.94 2.81 2.56
CA VAL A 88 -19.19 2.11 2.94
C VAL A 88 -20.06 2.96 3.87
N GLU A 89 -19.46 3.71 4.80
CA GLU A 89 -20.17 4.65 5.68
C GLU A 89 -20.86 5.75 4.86
N TRP A 90 -20.14 6.40 3.94
CA TRP A 90 -20.70 7.44 3.07
C TRP A 90 -21.85 6.93 2.21
N GLU A 91 -21.76 5.70 1.73
CA GLU A 91 -22.82 5.07 0.96
C GLU A 91 -24.05 4.72 1.81
N ASN A 92 -23.87 4.12 2.99
CA ASN A 92 -24.97 3.86 3.91
C ASN A 92 -25.70 5.16 4.29
N GLN A 93 -24.96 6.25 4.54
CA GLN A 93 -25.55 7.57 4.76
C GLN A 93 -26.36 8.07 3.55
N HIS A 94 -25.85 7.89 2.32
CA HIS A 94 -26.57 8.23 1.10
C HIS A 94 -27.92 7.51 1.01
N TYR A 95 -27.95 6.17 1.18
CA TYR A 95 -29.21 5.43 1.12
C TYR A 95 -30.15 5.76 2.27
N HIS A 96 -29.65 5.93 3.49
CA HIS A 96 -30.50 6.28 4.63
C HIS A 96 -31.15 7.67 4.50
N ASN A 97 -30.49 8.61 3.80
CA ASN A 97 -31.07 9.90 3.46
C ASN A 97 -32.19 9.78 2.43
N LEU A 98 -32.13 8.80 1.52
CA LEU A 98 -33.21 8.50 0.56
C LEU A 98 -34.36 7.75 1.23
N ASN A 99 -34.06 6.68 1.97
CA ASN A 99 -35.00 5.89 2.76
C ASN A 99 -34.24 4.96 3.72
N ARG A 100 -34.52 5.08 5.01
CA ARG A 100 -33.83 4.34 6.10
C ARG A 100 -33.89 2.81 6.00
N ASN A 101 -34.80 2.26 5.20
CA ASN A 101 -34.98 0.81 5.06
C ASN A 101 -34.30 0.20 3.82
N ILE A 102 -33.56 0.98 3.01
CA ILE A 102 -33.13 0.54 1.67
C ILE A 102 -31.88 -0.35 1.65
N ARG A 103 -30.91 -0.20 2.55
CA ARG A 103 -29.74 -1.10 2.62
C ARG A 103 -28.86 -0.81 3.84
N ASN A 104 -28.13 -1.82 4.31
CA ASN A 104 -26.99 -1.70 5.21
C ASN A 104 -25.83 -2.51 4.62
N LEU A 105 -24.88 -1.82 4.02
CA LEU A 105 -23.69 -2.42 3.42
C LEU A 105 -22.66 -2.82 4.49
N THR A 106 -21.89 -3.87 4.18
CA THR A 106 -20.72 -4.31 4.95
C THR A 106 -19.42 -3.86 4.29
N GLU A 107 -18.29 -4.07 4.98
CA GLU A 107 -16.97 -3.65 4.50
C GLU A 107 -16.61 -4.28 3.14
N ASP A 108 -17.02 -5.54 2.89
CA ASP A 108 -16.82 -6.26 1.63
C ASP A 108 -17.64 -5.71 0.46
N ASP A 109 -18.79 -5.06 0.74
CA ASP A 109 -19.60 -4.45 -0.32
C ASP A 109 -18.85 -3.34 -1.05
N PHE A 110 -17.77 -2.79 -0.47
CA PHE A 110 -16.85 -1.89 -1.15
C PHE A 110 -16.39 -2.43 -2.53
N PHE A 111 -16.13 -3.74 -2.63
CA PHE A 111 -15.60 -4.35 -3.84
C PHE A 111 -16.66 -4.70 -4.87
N ILE A 112 -17.95 -4.62 -4.51
CA ILE A 112 -19.05 -5.09 -5.35
C ILE A 112 -19.96 -3.92 -5.73
N ASP A 113 -20.29 -3.05 -4.78
CA ASP A 113 -21.23 -1.95 -4.98
C ASP A 113 -20.71 -0.93 -6.02
N SER A 114 -21.62 -0.49 -6.89
CA SER A 114 -21.32 0.48 -7.92
C SER A 114 -20.97 1.87 -7.38
N LEU A 115 -21.58 2.30 -6.28
CA LEU A 115 -21.43 3.66 -5.76
C LEU A 115 -20.12 3.82 -4.98
N THR A 116 -19.74 2.85 -4.14
CA THR A 116 -18.39 2.79 -3.54
C THR A 116 -17.29 2.75 -4.62
N LYS A 117 -17.45 1.93 -5.67
CA LYS A 117 -16.55 1.91 -6.82
C LYS A 117 -16.47 3.27 -7.52
N GLU A 118 -17.60 3.95 -7.70
CA GLU A 118 -17.63 5.28 -8.30
C GLU A 118 -16.89 6.31 -7.44
N TYR A 119 -17.11 6.29 -6.12
CA TYR A 119 -16.41 7.16 -5.18
C TYR A 119 -14.89 6.96 -5.25
N TYR A 120 -14.43 5.71 -5.24
CA TYR A 120 -13.01 5.39 -5.33
C TYR A 120 -12.42 5.84 -6.68
N LYS A 121 -13.11 5.56 -7.80
CA LYS A 121 -12.67 6.02 -9.13
C LYS A 121 -12.59 7.54 -9.23
N ASN A 122 -13.51 8.26 -8.58
CA ASN A 122 -13.49 9.71 -8.52
C ASN A 122 -12.27 10.23 -7.73
N HIS A 123 -11.93 9.58 -6.60
CA HIS A 123 -10.71 9.89 -5.83
C HIS A 123 -9.45 9.63 -6.65
N VAL A 124 -9.31 8.44 -7.23
CA VAL A 124 -8.20 8.07 -8.11
C VAL A 124 -8.02 9.12 -9.22
N LYS A 125 -9.11 9.50 -9.89
CA LYS A 125 -9.09 10.53 -10.92
C LYS A 125 -8.63 11.89 -10.37
N ALA A 126 -9.10 12.29 -9.19
CA ALA A 126 -8.70 13.55 -8.55
C ALA A 126 -7.20 13.58 -8.23
N VAL A 127 -6.64 12.48 -7.71
CA VAL A 127 -5.20 12.33 -7.43
C VAL A 127 -4.39 12.35 -8.71
N LEU A 128 -4.69 11.51 -9.69
CA LEU A 128 -3.92 11.41 -10.92
C LEU A 128 -3.90 12.71 -11.72
N THR A 129 -5.04 13.38 -11.80
CA THR A 129 -5.18 14.60 -12.62
C THR A 129 -4.83 15.88 -11.84
N ARG A 130 -4.41 15.75 -10.57
CA ARG A 130 -3.92 16.87 -9.76
C ARG A 130 -2.74 17.54 -10.45
N ASN A 131 -2.87 18.82 -10.76
CA ASN A 131 -1.74 19.65 -11.17
C ASN A 131 -1.00 20.15 -9.93
N ASN A 132 0.23 19.67 -9.73
CA ASN A 132 1.03 20.01 -8.57
C ASN A 132 1.23 21.54 -8.49
N THR A 133 0.84 22.15 -7.37
CA THR A 133 0.90 23.61 -7.21
C THR A 133 2.32 24.18 -7.16
N ILE A 134 3.34 23.34 -6.99
CA ILE A 134 4.75 23.70 -6.91
C ILE A 134 5.47 23.37 -8.22
N THR A 135 5.39 22.12 -8.69
CA THR A 135 6.10 21.68 -9.91
C THR A 135 5.37 22.07 -11.19
N ARG A 136 4.05 22.36 -11.12
CA ARG A 136 3.17 22.64 -12.26
C ARG A 136 3.02 21.47 -13.24
N VAL A 137 3.32 20.26 -12.77
CA VAL A 137 3.17 19.01 -13.51
C VAL A 137 1.97 18.25 -12.94
N ALA A 138 1.13 17.68 -13.81
CA ALA A 138 0.07 16.79 -13.36
C ALA A 138 0.69 15.50 -12.79
N TYR A 139 0.15 14.94 -11.71
CA TYR A 139 0.75 13.77 -11.07
C TYR A 139 0.91 12.59 -12.04
N LYS A 140 -0.10 12.32 -12.88
CA LYS A 140 -0.02 11.33 -13.96
C LYS A 140 1.06 11.58 -15.03
N ASP A 141 1.74 12.72 -14.99
CA ASP A 141 2.84 13.11 -15.87
C ASP A 141 4.16 13.38 -15.10
N ASP A 142 4.19 13.21 -13.77
CA ASP A 142 5.35 13.54 -12.93
C ASP A 142 6.24 12.31 -12.70
N PRO A 143 7.44 12.22 -13.30
CA PRO A 143 8.31 11.04 -13.23
C PRO A 143 8.91 10.81 -11.83
N THR A 144 8.65 11.70 -10.87
CA THR A 144 8.96 11.46 -9.45
C THR A 144 8.11 10.34 -8.88
N ILE A 145 6.90 10.13 -9.41
CA ILE A 145 6.05 9.01 -9.05
C ILE A 145 6.57 7.79 -9.83
N LEU A 146 6.95 6.75 -9.11
CA LEU A 146 7.39 5.48 -9.68
C LEU A 146 6.19 4.59 -9.99
N ALA A 147 5.28 4.48 -9.03
CA ALA A 147 4.13 3.61 -9.12
C ALA A 147 2.90 4.16 -8.39
N TRP A 148 1.73 3.75 -8.88
CA TRP A 148 0.47 3.81 -8.14
C TRP A 148 0.26 2.48 -7.42
N GLU A 149 -0.16 2.54 -6.15
CA GLU A 149 -0.65 1.39 -5.41
C GLU A 149 -2.17 1.49 -5.27
N LEU A 150 -2.89 0.45 -5.70
CA LEU A 150 -4.35 0.44 -5.66
C LEU A 150 -4.89 0.66 -4.25
N LYS A 151 -4.40 -0.12 -3.29
CA LYS A 151 -4.83 -0.03 -1.90
C LYS A 151 -3.81 -0.70 -0.99
N ASN A 152 -3.55 -0.11 0.17
CA ASN A 152 -2.77 -0.78 1.21
C ASN A 152 -3.53 -2.01 1.74
N GLU A 153 -2.92 -3.20 1.61
CA GLU A 153 -3.30 -4.46 2.25
C GLU A 153 -4.76 -4.88 1.96
N PRO A 154 -5.18 -5.02 0.68
CA PRO A 154 -6.56 -5.36 0.36
C PRO A 154 -6.93 -6.75 0.92
N CYS A 155 -8.11 -6.83 1.55
CA CYS A 155 -8.72 -8.08 2.00
C CYS A 155 -10.17 -8.14 1.49
N CYS A 156 -10.48 -9.18 0.69
CA CYS A 156 -11.82 -9.40 0.12
C CYS A 156 -12.20 -10.90 0.15
N PRO A 157 -12.65 -11.44 1.30
CA PRO A 157 -12.99 -12.86 1.42
C PRO A 157 -14.07 -13.32 0.43
N SER A 158 -14.91 -12.39 -0.04
CA SER A 158 -16.00 -12.66 -1.00
C SER A 158 -15.57 -12.75 -2.48
N ASP A 159 -14.45 -12.14 -2.89
CA ASP A 159 -13.84 -12.28 -4.22
C ASP A 159 -12.30 -12.21 -4.15
N PRO A 160 -11.62 -13.33 -3.82
CA PRO A 160 -10.17 -13.37 -3.68
C PRO A 160 -9.42 -13.23 -5.01
N THR A 161 -10.11 -13.39 -6.15
CA THR A 161 -9.48 -13.38 -7.48
C THR A 161 -9.19 -11.98 -8.01
N GLY A 162 -9.80 -10.94 -7.44
CA GLY A 162 -9.58 -9.55 -7.86
C GLY A 162 -10.05 -9.27 -9.28
N SER A 163 -11.04 -10.01 -9.78
CA SER A 163 -11.52 -10.00 -11.18
C SER A 163 -12.01 -8.64 -11.71
N ASN A 164 -12.10 -7.62 -10.85
CA ASN A 164 -12.65 -6.30 -11.15
C ASN A 164 -11.61 -5.16 -11.16
N LEU A 165 -10.31 -5.46 -11.16
CA LEU A 165 -9.27 -4.43 -11.23
C LEU A 165 -9.22 -3.78 -12.63
N GLN A 166 -8.93 -2.48 -12.66
CA GLN A 166 -8.86 -1.67 -13.88
C GLN A 166 -7.57 -0.85 -13.88
N SER A 167 -6.91 -0.74 -15.04
CA SER A 167 -5.85 0.24 -15.28
C SER A 167 -6.25 1.66 -14.83
N ILE A 168 -5.26 2.39 -14.31
CA ILE A 168 -5.42 3.73 -13.73
C ILE A 168 -4.72 4.80 -14.58
N ASP A 169 -3.47 4.56 -15.02
CA ASP A 169 -2.82 5.30 -16.11
C ASP A 169 -1.95 4.37 -16.98
N ASN A 170 -1.27 4.94 -17.97
CA ASN A 170 -0.42 4.22 -18.94
C ASN A 170 1.04 4.71 -18.96
N LYS A 171 1.49 5.40 -17.91
CA LYS A 171 2.84 5.99 -17.83
C LYS A 171 3.62 5.51 -16.62
N HIS A 172 2.95 5.36 -15.49
CA HIS A 172 3.54 4.90 -14.25
C HIS A 172 3.33 3.39 -14.10
N LEU A 173 4.16 2.78 -13.25
CA LEU A 173 3.92 1.41 -12.85
C LEU A 173 2.65 1.33 -11.99
N LEU A 174 1.99 0.20 -12.01
CA LEU A 174 0.83 -0.09 -11.18
C LEU A 174 1.06 -1.39 -10.39
N GLU A 175 0.74 -1.34 -9.11
CA GLU A 175 0.83 -2.46 -8.19
C GLU A 175 -0.40 -2.47 -7.27
N ILE A 176 -0.67 -3.60 -6.62
CA ILE A 176 -1.93 -3.82 -5.92
C ILE A 176 -1.90 -3.35 -4.47
N GLY A 177 -0.76 -3.51 -3.79
CA GLY A 177 -0.56 -3.29 -2.35
C GLY A 177 -0.82 -4.55 -1.52
N LEU A 178 -0.64 -5.74 -2.12
CA LEU A 178 -0.86 -7.02 -1.45
C LEU A 178 0.16 -7.27 -0.35
N GLU A 179 -0.31 -7.86 0.75
CA GLU A 179 0.55 -8.47 1.76
C GLU A 179 1.24 -9.74 1.23
N GLY A 180 0.60 -10.45 0.29
CA GLY A 180 1.11 -11.66 -0.34
C GLY A 180 0.33 -12.93 -0.04
N PHE A 181 -0.85 -12.87 0.59
CA PHE A 181 -1.58 -14.10 0.87
C PHE A 181 -1.93 -14.88 -0.40
N TYR A 182 -1.69 -16.19 -0.36
CA TYR A 182 -2.14 -17.12 -1.39
C TYR A 182 -3.58 -17.57 -1.13
N TRP A 183 -4.24 -18.07 -2.17
CA TRP A 183 -5.50 -18.78 -2.02
C TRP A 183 -5.29 -20.29 -1.72
N GLU A 184 -6.36 -21.09 -1.79
CA GLU A 184 -6.43 -22.50 -1.38
C GLU A 184 -5.30 -23.39 -1.91
N SER A 185 -4.83 -23.15 -3.14
CA SER A 185 -3.82 -24.00 -3.80
C SER A 185 -2.42 -23.89 -3.17
N ARG A 186 -2.13 -22.79 -2.47
CA ARG A 186 -0.82 -22.48 -1.87
C ARG A 186 -0.91 -21.95 -0.44
N GLN A 187 -2.08 -22.07 0.21
CA GLN A 187 -2.34 -21.58 1.56
C GLN A 187 -1.36 -22.09 2.63
N GLN A 188 -0.67 -23.21 2.40
CA GLN A 188 0.36 -23.72 3.34
C GLN A 188 1.52 -22.74 3.58
N TYR A 189 1.74 -21.79 2.68
CA TYR A 189 2.75 -20.73 2.85
C TYR A 189 2.22 -19.56 3.66
N ASN A 190 0.89 -19.41 3.79
CA ASN A 190 0.28 -18.33 4.56
C ASN A 190 0.51 -18.49 6.06
N PRO A 191 0.61 -17.39 6.81
CA PRO A 191 0.56 -17.41 8.26
C PRO A 191 -0.65 -18.22 8.76
N ASN A 192 -0.38 -19.31 9.48
CA ASN A 192 -1.38 -20.23 10.02
C ASN A 192 -2.34 -20.83 8.97
N SER A 193 -1.93 -20.84 7.69
CA SER A 193 -2.78 -21.24 6.56
C SER A 193 -4.07 -20.44 6.42
N ASN A 194 -4.07 -19.19 6.88
CA ASN A 194 -5.21 -18.29 6.74
C ASN A 194 -5.42 -17.89 5.28
N LEU A 195 -6.69 -17.71 4.90
CA LEU A 195 -7.11 -17.16 3.61
C LEU A 195 -7.64 -15.75 3.86
N ASP A 196 -6.90 -14.73 3.42
CA ASP A 196 -7.21 -13.32 3.71
C ASP A 196 -7.94 -12.63 2.54
N GLY A 197 -8.67 -13.40 1.75
CA GLY A 197 -9.46 -12.85 0.65
C GLY A 197 -8.65 -12.27 -0.50
N THR A 198 -7.45 -12.79 -0.74
CA THR A 198 -6.60 -12.47 -1.90
C THR A 198 -5.92 -13.73 -2.44
N ASP A 199 -5.39 -13.64 -3.65
CA ASP A 199 -4.57 -14.66 -4.29
C ASP A 199 -3.36 -14.00 -4.96
N PHE A 200 -2.20 -14.07 -4.31
CA PHE A 200 -0.93 -13.52 -4.80
C PHE A 200 -0.67 -13.82 -6.28
N ILE A 201 -0.97 -15.03 -6.76
CA ILE A 201 -0.72 -15.39 -8.16
C ILE A 201 -1.80 -14.79 -9.05
N ALA A 202 -3.07 -15.10 -8.81
CA ALA A 202 -4.14 -14.70 -9.71
C ALA A 202 -4.29 -13.18 -9.81
N ASN A 203 -4.13 -12.47 -8.68
CA ASN A 203 -4.22 -11.01 -8.65
C ASN A 203 -3.05 -10.37 -9.41
N ASN A 204 -1.80 -10.84 -9.20
CA ASN A 204 -0.65 -10.28 -9.91
C ASN A 204 -0.54 -10.77 -11.37
N GLN A 205 -1.35 -11.72 -11.83
CA GLN A 205 -1.44 -12.09 -13.25
C GLN A 205 -2.29 -11.11 -14.08
N ILE A 206 -2.99 -10.17 -13.43
CA ILE A 206 -3.76 -9.14 -14.13
C ILE A 206 -2.80 -8.32 -15.01
N PRO A 207 -3.12 -8.13 -16.32
CA PRO A 207 -2.16 -7.55 -17.27
C PRO A 207 -1.67 -6.15 -16.92
N ASP A 208 -2.53 -5.35 -16.26
CA ASP A 208 -2.21 -3.96 -15.90
C ASP A 208 -1.32 -3.85 -14.66
N ILE A 209 -1.01 -4.95 -13.96
CA ILE A 209 -0.15 -4.95 -12.78
C ILE A 209 1.30 -5.17 -13.21
N ASP A 210 2.20 -4.26 -12.89
CA ASP A 210 3.59 -4.27 -13.40
C ASP A 210 4.55 -5.04 -12.49
N PHE A 211 4.33 -5.02 -11.18
CA PHE A 211 5.15 -5.74 -10.21
C PHE A 211 4.33 -6.18 -9.00
N ALA A 212 4.83 -7.20 -8.30
CA ALA A 212 4.19 -7.78 -7.13
C ALA A 212 4.77 -7.19 -5.83
N THR A 213 3.97 -7.21 -4.77
CA THR A 213 4.38 -6.79 -3.42
C THR A 213 4.15 -7.88 -2.40
N ILE A 214 4.97 -7.87 -1.34
CA ILE A 214 4.73 -8.64 -0.12
C ILE A 214 5.03 -7.80 1.13
N HIS A 215 4.29 -8.07 2.20
CA HIS A 215 4.48 -7.48 3.52
C HIS A 215 4.96 -8.55 4.50
N LEU A 216 5.80 -8.15 5.47
CA LEU A 216 6.52 -9.08 6.34
C LEU A 216 6.50 -8.64 7.81
N TYR A 217 5.50 -9.16 8.53
CA TYR A 217 5.32 -8.93 9.96
C TYR A 217 5.26 -10.25 10.75
N PRO A 218 6.39 -10.96 10.92
CA PRO A 218 6.40 -12.33 11.47
C PRO A 218 5.91 -12.43 12.92
N GLU A 219 5.83 -11.30 13.64
CA GLU A 219 5.41 -11.25 15.04
C GLU A 219 3.88 -11.17 15.21
N LEU A 220 3.15 -10.59 14.25
CA LEU A 220 1.71 -10.36 14.33
C LEU A 220 0.86 -11.64 14.25
N PRO A 221 1.10 -12.57 13.30
CA PRO A 221 0.31 -13.78 13.22
C PRO A 221 0.75 -14.85 14.23
N SER A 222 1.75 -14.58 15.08
CA SER A 222 2.47 -15.63 15.82
C SER A 222 3.20 -15.10 17.07
N THR A 223 2.50 -14.38 17.96
CA THR A 223 3.07 -13.89 19.24
C THR A 223 3.56 -15.03 20.16
N ASN A 224 3.09 -16.25 19.94
CA ASN A 224 3.44 -17.43 20.75
C ASN A 224 4.55 -18.31 20.12
N LYS A 225 5.12 -17.92 18.97
CA LYS A 225 6.20 -18.65 18.32
C LYS A 225 7.57 -18.15 18.78
N THR A 226 8.54 -19.06 18.80
CA THR A 226 9.94 -18.71 19.05
C THR A 226 10.52 -17.86 17.91
N GLU A 227 11.60 -17.13 18.19
CA GLU A 227 12.31 -16.33 17.18
C GLU A 227 12.81 -17.19 16.01
N ALA A 228 13.23 -18.43 16.27
CA ALA A 228 13.64 -19.37 15.22
C ALA A 228 12.49 -19.79 14.30
N GLU A 229 11.30 -20.03 14.86
CA GLU A 229 10.10 -20.36 14.07
C GLU A 229 9.61 -19.16 13.25
N GLN A 230 9.69 -17.95 13.81
CA GLN A 230 9.38 -16.72 13.08
C GLN A 230 10.32 -16.51 11.90
N LEU A 231 11.63 -16.73 12.08
CA LEU A 231 12.62 -16.63 11.00
C LEU A 231 12.41 -17.71 9.93
N ALA A 232 12.12 -18.96 10.34
CA ALA A 232 11.81 -20.03 9.40
C ALA A 232 10.54 -19.75 8.57
N PHE A 233 9.58 -19.03 9.14
CA PHE A 233 8.43 -18.52 8.37
C PHE A 233 8.85 -17.46 7.36
N VAL A 234 9.68 -16.48 7.76
CA VAL A 234 10.21 -15.44 6.86
C VAL A 234 10.95 -16.05 5.68
N ASP A 235 11.81 -17.04 5.92
CA ASP A 235 12.55 -17.74 4.86
C ASP A 235 11.59 -18.36 3.84
N LYS A 236 10.61 -19.13 4.32
CA LYS A 236 9.61 -19.78 3.46
C LYS A 236 8.74 -18.78 2.71
N TRP A 237 8.37 -17.68 3.36
CA TRP A 237 7.55 -16.62 2.76
C TRP A 237 8.30 -15.95 1.62
N ILE A 238 9.54 -15.50 1.85
CA ILE A 238 10.35 -14.88 0.79
C ILE A 238 10.60 -15.87 -0.34
N GLU A 239 11.00 -17.10 -0.02
CA GLU A 239 11.32 -18.12 -1.03
C GLU A 239 10.11 -18.43 -1.93
N SER A 240 8.93 -18.68 -1.36
CA SER A 240 7.74 -19.01 -2.16
C SER A 240 7.35 -17.89 -3.10
N HIS A 241 7.37 -16.64 -2.62
CA HIS A 241 6.98 -15.47 -3.40
C HIS A 241 7.99 -15.12 -4.48
N VAL A 242 9.28 -15.26 -4.20
CA VAL A 242 10.34 -15.12 -5.20
C VAL A 242 10.19 -16.17 -6.31
N LEU A 243 9.93 -17.43 -5.94
CA LEU A 243 9.73 -18.50 -6.91
C LEU A 243 8.52 -18.24 -7.81
N ASP A 244 7.37 -17.85 -7.24
CA ASP A 244 6.16 -17.59 -8.02
C ASP A 244 6.31 -16.30 -8.85
N SER A 245 6.97 -15.26 -8.33
CA SER A 245 7.25 -14.02 -9.09
C SER A 245 8.13 -14.29 -10.30
N ASN A 246 9.17 -15.11 -10.13
CA ASN A 246 10.11 -15.43 -11.20
C ASN A 246 9.53 -16.43 -12.23
N ALA A 247 8.87 -17.50 -11.77
CA ALA A 247 8.51 -18.63 -12.62
C ALA A 247 7.06 -18.61 -13.14
N VAL A 248 6.17 -17.87 -12.48
CA VAL A 248 4.73 -17.85 -12.80
C VAL A 248 4.28 -16.47 -13.26
N LEU A 249 4.68 -15.42 -12.53
CA LEU A 249 4.29 -14.05 -12.86
C LEU A 249 5.19 -13.44 -13.94
N GLU A 250 6.47 -13.80 -13.93
CA GLU A 250 7.53 -13.13 -14.72
C GLU A 250 7.55 -11.61 -14.45
N LYS A 251 7.31 -11.22 -13.20
CA LYS A 251 7.24 -9.83 -12.74
C LYS A 251 8.22 -9.59 -11.58
N PRO A 252 8.77 -8.36 -11.45
CA PRO A 252 9.53 -7.99 -10.26
C PRO A 252 8.68 -8.13 -8.99
N ILE A 253 9.35 -8.30 -7.85
CA ILE A 253 8.71 -8.33 -6.53
C ILE A 253 9.41 -7.34 -5.60
N VAL A 254 8.62 -6.66 -4.75
CA VAL A 254 9.13 -5.72 -3.74
C VAL A 254 8.61 -6.13 -2.36
N ILE A 255 9.51 -6.19 -1.36
CA ILE A 255 9.09 -6.21 0.04
C ILE A 255 8.75 -4.76 0.43
N SER A 256 7.48 -4.37 0.27
CA SER A 256 7.01 -2.99 0.46
C SER A 256 6.81 -2.62 1.93
N GLU A 257 6.66 -3.62 2.81
CA GLU A 257 6.63 -3.43 4.26
C GLU A 257 7.32 -4.58 5.00
N PHE A 258 8.15 -4.24 5.99
CA PHE A 258 8.64 -5.19 6.98
C PHE A 258 9.09 -4.45 8.24
N GLY A 259 9.07 -5.13 9.40
CA GLY A 259 9.44 -4.49 10.64
C GLY A 259 9.64 -5.41 11.84
N LYS A 260 10.19 -4.83 12.91
CA LYS A 260 10.28 -5.43 14.24
C LYS A 260 9.73 -4.46 15.26
N SER A 261 8.71 -4.86 16.01
CA SER A 261 7.97 -3.97 16.91
C SER A 261 8.68 -3.81 18.25
N TYR A 262 8.94 -2.57 18.65
CA TYR A 262 9.46 -2.28 20.00
C TYR A 262 8.44 -2.50 21.12
N LYS A 263 7.17 -2.68 20.76
CA LYS A 263 6.06 -2.88 21.70
C LYS A 263 5.95 -4.35 22.15
N LEU A 264 6.63 -5.27 21.49
CA LEU A 264 6.57 -6.69 21.79
C LEU A 264 7.67 -7.10 22.76
N GLU A 265 7.36 -8.12 23.56
CA GLU A 265 8.30 -8.66 24.54
C GLU A 265 9.57 -9.19 23.85
N GLY A 266 10.72 -8.97 24.49
CA GLY A 266 12.00 -9.43 23.97
C GLY A 266 12.59 -8.57 22.85
N TYR A 267 12.02 -7.40 22.56
CA TYR A 267 12.62 -6.42 21.65
C TYR A 267 14.00 -5.96 22.12
N SER A 268 14.93 -5.84 21.17
CA SER A 268 16.15 -5.05 21.31
C SER A 268 16.54 -4.45 19.96
N LEU A 269 17.32 -3.37 19.99
CA LEU A 269 17.85 -2.76 18.76
C LEU A 269 18.73 -3.74 17.98
N ASP A 270 19.50 -4.58 18.67
CA ASP A 270 20.34 -5.62 18.06
C ASP A 270 19.50 -6.65 17.29
N LYS A 271 18.39 -7.12 17.88
CA LYS A 271 17.48 -8.06 17.21
C LYS A 271 16.83 -7.43 15.97
N ARG A 272 16.37 -6.18 16.06
CA ARG A 272 15.83 -5.46 14.89
C ARG A 272 16.88 -5.34 13.79
N ASN A 273 18.09 -4.93 14.13
CA ASN A 273 19.15 -4.73 13.13
C ASN A 273 19.58 -6.05 12.48
N LYS A 274 19.65 -7.16 13.23
CA LYS A 274 19.91 -8.49 12.67
C LYS A 274 18.79 -8.95 11.72
N TYR A 275 17.53 -8.70 12.09
CA TYR A 275 16.40 -9.00 11.22
C TYR A 275 16.46 -8.18 9.92
N PHE A 276 16.71 -6.87 10.02
CA PHE A 276 16.84 -6.00 8.85
C PHE A 276 18.00 -6.42 7.94
N GLN A 277 19.17 -6.72 8.52
CA GLN A 277 20.32 -7.21 7.77
C GLN A 277 19.98 -8.48 6.99
N LYS A 278 19.28 -9.43 7.63
CA LYS A 278 18.83 -10.65 6.95
C LYS A 278 17.96 -10.35 5.73
N ILE A 279 16.93 -9.51 5.88
CA ILE A 279 16.05 -9.16 4.76
C ILE A 279 16.84 -8.48 3.63
N TYR A 280 17.77 -7.57 3.96
CA TYR A 280 18.64 -6.93 2.97
C TYR A 280 19.56 -7.92 2.27
N ASP A 281 20.11 -8.90 2.99
CA ASP A 281 20.95 -9.94 2.43
C ASP A 281 20.14 -10.85 1.48
N ASP A 282 18.91 -11.21 1.83
CA ASP A 282 18.02 -12.02 0.98
C ASP A 282 17.69 -11.29 -0.33
N VAL A 283 17.30 -10.01 -0.24
CA VAL A 283 17.03 -9.14 -1.40
C VAL A 283 18.28 -8.99 -2.27
N TYR A 284 19.42 -8.62 -1.67
CA TYR A 284 20.67 -8.43 -2.38
C TYR A 284 21.15 -9.70 -3.09
N ASN A 285 21.06 -10.86 -2.41
CA ASN A 285 21.50 -12.12 -3.00
C ASN A 285 20.61 -12.54 -4.17
N SER A 286 19.29 -12.38 -4.05
CA SER A 286 18.37 -12.61 -5.16
C SER A 286 18.68 -11.71 -6.36
N ALA A 287 18.74 -10.39 -6.15
CA ALA A 287 19.00 -9.41 -7.21
C ALA A 287 20.36 -9.66 -7.89
N ARG A 288 21.42 -9.92 -7.12
CA ARG A 288 22.77 -10.21 -7.64
C ARG A 288 22.82 -11.48 -8.50
N LEU A 289 21.93 -12.44 -8.25
CA LEU A 289 21.82 -13.69 -9.00
C LEU A 289 20.83 -13.59 -10.17
N GLY A 290 20.26 -12.41 -10.44
CA GLY A 290 19.27 -12.20 -11.49
C GLY A 290 17.87 -12.68 -11.11
N GLY A 291 17.57 -12.79 -9.81
CA GLY A 291 16.23 -13.03 -9.30
C GLY A 291 15.31 -11.82 -9.46
N PRO A 292 14.03 -11.96 -9.08
CA PRO A 292 12.99 -10.97 -9.36
C PRO A 292 12.97 -9.77 -8.37
N PHE A 293 13.90 -9.72 -7.41
CA PHE A 293 14.07 -8.56 -6.50
C PHE A 293 14.91 -7.46 -7.16
#